data_AF-A0A0F8ZI35-F1
#
_entry.id   AF-A0A0F8ZI35-F1
#
_cell.length_a   1.000
_cell.length_b   1.000
_cell.length_c   1.000
_cell.angle_alpha   90.00
_cell.angle_beta   90.00
_cell.angle_gamma   90.00
#
_symmetry.space_group_name_H-M   'P 1'
#
loop_
_entity.id
_entity.type
_entity.pdbx_description
1 polymer ?
#
loop_
_entity_poly.entity_id
_entity_poly.type
_entity_poly.pdbx_seq_one_letter_code
_entity_poly.pdbx_strand_id
1 'polypeptide(L)'
;MAKERDTESEVLELLDKIKSVIKSQSNEQYIPNIIEFCESKHYLNLPGTGVILYPMQRIILKTFYRGQPGNENLELEEEEIQLLFELKLDNVLEKYHGRHLFRELVLVLGRRSGKDFMVSLMALYEVMRLLEIPGGSPFKYYKIAEGNPIFILTVATSSDQAGILFTEIKTKMTSSEYFRD
;
A
#
# COMPACT_ATOMS: atom_id res chain seq x y z
N MET A 1 18.98 42.27 25.53
CA MET A 1 18.93 42.43 24.05
C MET A 1 19.88 41.53 23.26
N ALA A 2 20.81 40.79 23.87
CA ALA A 2 21.76 39.93 23.14
C ALA A 2 21.34 38.45 23.01
N LYS A 3 20.32 37.98 23.75
CA LYS A 3 19.95 36.56 23.86
C LYS A 3 18.85 36.10 22.89
N GLU A 4 18.09 37.04 22.30
CA GLU A 4 17.02 36.71 21.32
C GLU A 4 17.57 36.55 19.90
N ARG A 5 18.71 37.18 19.57
CA ARG A 5 19.31 37.12 18.22
C ARG A 5 20.00 35.79 17.91
N ASP A 6 20.43 35.06 18.94
CA ASP A 6 21.07 33.74 18.80
C ASP A 6 20.02 32.67 18.44
N THR A 7 18.88 32.69 19.12
CA THR A 7 17.82 31.69 18.94
C THR A 7 17.18 31.77 17.55
N GLU A 8 17.04 32.97 16.99
CA GLU A 8 16.48 33.17 15.64
C GLU A 8 17.44 32.64 14.56
N SER A 9 18.74 32.78 14.75
CA SER A 9 19.78 32.23 13.86
C SER A 9 19.80 30.70 13.91
N GLU A 10 19.70 30.11 15.10
CA GLU A 10 19.63 28.65 15.28
C GLU A 10 18.38 28.06 14.61
N VAL A 11 17.23 28.73 14.74
CA VAL A 11 15.97 28.30 14.09
C VAL A 11 16.08 28.36 12.56
N LEU A 12 16.70 29.41 12.01
CA LEU A 12 16.92 29.52 10.56
C LEU A 12 17.86 28.43 10.03
N GLU A 13 18.94 28.13 10.74
CA GLU A 13 19.82 27.02 10.40
C GLU A 13 19.11 25.66 10.45
N LEU A 14 18.22 25.47 11.44
CA LEU A 14 17.42 24.25 11.56
C LEU A 14 16.44 24.12 10.38
N LEU A 15 15.78 25.21 10.01
CA LEU A 15 14.85 25.24 8.87
C LEU A 15 15.56 24.98 7.54
N ASP A 16 16.78 25.49 7.35
CA ASP A 16 17.55 25.24 6.13
C ASP A 16 18.13 23.82 6.09
N LYS A 17 18.48 23.25 7.24
CA LYS A 17 18.77 21.80 7.36
C LYS A 17 17.54 20.96 6.99
N ILE A 18 16.36 21.30 7.50
CA ILE A 18 15.11 20.60 7.16
C ILE A 18 14.81 20.71 5.66
N LYS A 19 14.90 21.91 5.07
CA LYS A 19 14.70 22.10 3.63
C LYS A 19 15.70 21.32 2.78
N SER A 20 16.98 21.28 3.19
CA SER A 20 17.99 20.52 2.45
C SER A 20 17.76 19.01 2.53
N VAL A 21 17.33 18.49 3.69
CA VAL A 21 16.90 17.09 3.84
C VAL A 21 15.69 16.78 2.95
N ILE A 22 14.66 17.63 2.96
CA ILE A 22 13.47 17.48 2.11
C ILE A 22 13.85 17.50 0.62
N LYS A 23 14.76 18.39 0.22
CA LYS A 23 15.24 18.51 -1.17
C LYS A 23 16.15 17.35 -1.59
N SER A 24 16.85 16.70 -0.65
CA SER A 24 17.55 15.44 -0.92
C SER A 24 16.60 14.25 -1.01
N GLN A 25 15.52 14.25 -0.22
CA GLN A 25 14.46 13.23 -0.23
C GLN A 25 13.56 13.32 -1.46
N SER A 26 13.43 14.48 -2.11
CA SER A 26 12.64 14.62 -3.34
C SER A 26 13.23 13.84 -4.55
N ASN A 27 14.42 13.24 -4.40
CA ASN A 27 15.00 12.31 -5.37
C ASN A 27 14.96 10.84 -4.89
N GLU A 28 14.42 10.55 -3.70
CA GLU A 28 14.17 9.18 -3.28
C GLU A 28 12.81 8.75 -3.82
N GLN A 29 12.81 7.62 -4.53
CA GLN A 29 11.61 7.01 -5.08
C GLN A 29 10.70 6.60 -3.93
N TYR A 30 9.59 7.31 -3.75
CA TYR A 30 8.63 7.09 -2.67
C TYR A 30 7.57 6.08 -3.08
N ILE A 31 7.42 5.01 -2.31
CA ILE A 31 6.34 4.03 -2.50
C ILE A 31 5.32 4.25 -1.37
N PRO A 32 4.09 4.69 -1.66
CA PRO A 32 3.07 4.81 -0.62
C PRO A 32 2.71 3.42 -0.08
N ASN A 33 2.36 3.35 1.20
CA ASN A 33 1.84 2.11 1.77
C ASN A 33 0.47 1.77 1.17
N ILE A 34 0.03 0.52 1.29
CA ILE A 34 -1.22 0.04 0.69
C ILE A 34 -2.46 0.86 1.12
N ILE A 35 -2.48 1.39 2.35
CA ILE A 35 -3.60 2.18 2.85
C ILE A 35 -3.59 3.57 2.21
N GLU A 36 -2.44 4.23 2.19
CA GLU A 36 -2.26 5.51 1.50
C GLU A 36 -2.58 5.41 0.02
N PHE A 37 -2.10 4.35 -0.66
CA PHE A 37 -2.40 4.08 -2.06
C PHE A 37 -3.91 3.99 -2.32
N CYS A 38 -4.64 3.32 -1.43
CA CYS A 38 -6.09 3.18 -1.53
C CYS A 38 -6.79 4.53 -1.31
N GLU A 39 -6.53 5.18 -0.17
CA GLU A 39 -7.37 6.27 0.35
C GLU A 39 -6.96 7.66 -0.14
N SER A 40 -5.73 7.85 -0.63
CA SER A 40 -5.23 9.14 -1.10
C SER A 40 -5.76 9.52 -2.48
N LYS A 41 -6.19 10.79 -2.62
CA LYS A 41 -6.65 11.42 -3.87
C LYS A 41 -5.67 11.28 -5.03
N HIS A 42 -4.37 11.29 -4.74
CA HIS A 42 -3.31 11.29 -5.75
C HIS A 42 -3.00 9.91 -6.33
N TYR A 43 -3.43 8.84 -5.66
CA TYR A 43 -3.18 7.47 -6.10
C TYR A 43 -4.44 6.86 -6.72
N LEU A 44 -5.07 5.93 -6.01
CA LEU A 44 -6.18 5.17 -6.55
C LEU A 44 -7.53 5.88 -6.40
N ASN A 45 -7.66 6.71 -5.37
CA ASN A 45 -8.95 7.19 -4.85
C ASN A 45 -9.92 7.65 -5.94
N LEU A 46 -11.11 7.03 -5.93
CA LEU A 46 -12.09 7.20 -7.00
C LEU A 46 -12.74 8.59 -6.95
N PRO A 47 -12.82 9.34 -8.08
CA PRO A 47 -13.46 10.65 -8.11
C PRO A 47 -14.88 10.60 -7.55
N GLY A 48 -15.17 11.44 -6.54
CA GLY A 48 -16.51 11.66 -5.98
C GLY A 48 -16.97 10.76 -4.83
N THR A 49 -16.37 9.58 -4.63
CA THR A 49 -16.75 8.64 -3.55
C THR A 49 -15.58 8.18 -2.70
N GLY A 50 -14.41 8.15 -3.32
CA GLY A 50 -13.19 7.63 -2.73
C GLY A 50 -13.20 6.12 -2.45
N VAL A 51 -12.04 5.61 -2.06
CA VAL A 51 -11.89 4.22 -1.60
C VAL A 51 -12.02 4.24 -0.08
N ILE A 52 -13.08 3.65 0.46
CA ILE A 52 -13.30 3.53 1.91
C ILE A 52 -13.17 2.06 2.29
N LEU A 53 -12.14 1.73 3.06
CA LEU A 53 -11.87 0.37 3.51
C LEU A 53 -12.66 0.06 4.79
N TYR A 54 -13.43 -1.03 4.76
CA TYR A 54 -14.02 -1.58 5.98
C TYR A 54 -12.92 -2.06 6.95
N PRO A 55 -13.18 -2.09 8.28
CA PRO A 55 -12.16 -2.47 9.26
C PRO A 55 -11.42 -3.77 8.94
N MET A 56 -12.15 -4.84 8.61
CA MET A 56 -11.52 -6.12 8.23
C MET A 56 -10.75 -6.07 6.91
N GLN A 57 -11.18 -5.25 5.94
CA GLN A 57 -10.43 -5.06 4.69
C GLN A 57 -9.09 -4.40 4.98
N ARG A 58 -9.08 -3.37 5.82
CA ARG A 58 -7.87 -2.66 6.25
C ARG A 58 -6.91 -3.59 6.98
N ILE A 59 -7.42 -4.39 7.92
CA ILE A 59 -6.65 -5.41 8.63
C ILE A 59 -6.02 -6.42 7.67
N ILE A 60 -6.79 -6.94 6.70
CA ILE A 60 -6.29 -7.89 5.70
C ILE A 60 -5.13 -7.27 4.90
N LEU A 61 -5.29 -6.03 4.42
CA LEU A 61 -4.25 -5.34 3.66
C LEU A 61 -3.02 -5.07 4.52
N LYS A 62 -3.20 -4.50 5.71
CA LYS A 62 -2.10 -4.20 6.65
C LYS A 62 -1.30 -5.45 7.01
N THR A 63 -1.98 -6.53 7.42
CA THR A 63 -1.31 -7.78 7.81
C THR A 63 -0.57 -8.44 6.65
N PHE A 64 -1.13 -8.39 5.43
CA PHE A 64 -0.49 -8.99 4.26
C PHE A 64 0.73 -8.19 3.77
N TYR A 65 0.63 -6.85 3.76
CA TYR A 65 1.65 -5.98 3.18
C TYR A 65 2.73 -5.50 4.15
N ARG A 66 2.50 -5.52 5.47
CA ARG A 66 3.47 -5.03 6.45
C ARG A 66 4.87 -5.60 6.26
N GLY A 67 5.88 -4.76 6.48
CA GLY A 67 7.29 -5.14 6.39
C GLY A 67 7.80 -5.36 4.97
N GLN A 68 6.96 -5.19 3.95
CA GLN A 68 7.36 -5.17 2.55
C GLN A 68 7.76 -3.75 2.10
N PRO A 69 8.49 -3.59 0.97
CA PRO A 69 8.82 -2.27 0.41
C PRO A 69 7.61 -1.32 0.31
N GLY A 70 7.74 -0.14 0.90
CA GLY A 70 6.68 0.89 1.01
C GLY A 70 5.70 0.68 2.17
N ASN A 71 5.82 -0.42 2.92
CA ASN A 71 4.92 -0.81 4.02
C ASN A 71 5.70 -1.17 5.30
N GLU A 72 6.93 -0.71 5.43
CA GLU A 72 7.85 -1.05 6.51
C GLU A 72 7.30 -0.61 7.88
N ASN A 73 6.63 0.54 7.90
CA ASN A 73 6.02 1.12 9.10
C ASN A 73 4.52 0.82 9.23
N LEU A 74 3.99 -0.10 8.42
CA LEU A 74 2.58 -0.41 8.41
C LEU A 74 2.24 -1.37 9.58
N GLU A 75 1.52 -0.86 10.56
CA GLU A 75 1.08 -1.59 11.74
C GLU A 75 -0.44 -1.51 11.92
N LEU A 76 -1.00 -2.47 12.67
CA LEU A 76 -2.40 -2.44 13.10
C LEU A 76 -2.59 -1.43 14.23
N GLU A 77 -3.71 -0.70 14.19
CA GLU A 77 -4.13 0.18 15.28
C GLU A 77 -4.68 -0.65 16.47
N GLU A 78 -4.81 -0.02 17.64
CA GLU A 78 -5.35 -0.67 18.84
C GLU A 78 -6.77 -1.21 18.61
N GLU A 79 -7.63 -0.47 17.91
CA GLU A 79 -9.00 -0.89 17.59
C GLU A 79 -9.03 -2.08 16.62
N GLU A 80 -8.04 -2.16 15.72
CA GLU A 80 -7.90 -3.26 14.77
C GLU A 80 -7.45 -4.55 15.47
N ILE A 81 -6.52 -4.43 16.42
CA ILE A 81 -6.08 -5.54 17.28
C ILE A 81 -7.24 -6.01 18.16
N GLN A 82 -7.99 -5.07 18.75
CA GLN A 82 -9.16 -5.38 19.57
C GLN A 82 -10.23 -6.12 18.76
N LEU A 83 -10.49 -5.71 17.52
CA LEU A 83 -11.43 -6.40 16.63
C LEU A 83 -11.00 -7.84 16.33
N LEU A 84 -9.70 -8.08 16.07
CA LEU A 84 -9.18 -9.42 15.87
C LEU A 84 -9.38 -10.31 17.11
N PHE A 85 -9.18 -9.75 18.30
CA PHE A 85 -9.40 -10.44 19.57
C PHE A 85 -10.88 -10.80 19.77
N GLU A 86 -11.80 -9.87 19.53
CA GLU A 86 -13.25 -10.10 19.64
C GLU A 86 -13.75 -11.17 18.66
N LEU A 87 -13.19 -11.20 17.45
CA LEU A 87 -13.48 -12.19 16.43
C LEU A 87 -12.77 -13.53 16.65
N LYS A 88 -11.95 -13.65 17.70
CA LYS A 88 -11.18 -14.86 18.05
C LYS A 88 -10.28 -15.34 16.91
N LEU A 89 -9.61 -14.40 16.25
CA LEU A 89 -8.67 -14.66 15.16
C LEU A 89 -7.25 -14.83 15.70
N ASP A 90 -7.09 -15.76 16.65
CA ASP A 90 -5.86 -15.97 17.41
C ASP A 90 -4.66 -16.28 16.50
N ASN A 91 -4.87 -17.05 15.44
CA ASN A 91 -3.83 -17.37 14.45
C ASN A 91 -3.28 -16.14 13.72
N VAL A 92 -4.12 -15.11 13.52
CA VAL A 92 -3.69 -13.84 12.91
C VAL A 92 -2.92 -13.01 13.94
N LEU A 93 -3.43 -12.93 15.17
CA LEU A 93 -2.79 -12.20 16.28
C LEU A 93 -1.42 -12.77 16.63
N GLU A 94 -1.32 -14.09 16.80
CA GLU A 94 -0.05 -14.78 17.09
C GLU A 94 1.00 -14.48 16.02
N LYS A 95 0.61 -14.59 14.74
CA LYS A 95 1.52 -14.32 13.62
C LYS A 95 1.91 -12.85 13.55
N TYR A 96 0.96 -11.94 13.79
CA TYR A 96 1.19 -10.50 13.82
C TYR A 96 2.17 -10.10 14.92
N HIS A 97 1.94 -10.54 16.16
CA HIS A 97 2.81 -10.26 17.32
C HIS A 97 4.18 -10.95 17.21
N GLY A 98 4.23 -12.14 16.60
CA GLY A 98 5.49 -12.82 16.26
C GLY A 98 6.32 -12.12 15.18
N ARG A 99 5.83 -10.99 14.62
CA ARG A 99 6.46 -10.23 13.53
C ARG A 99 6.76 -11.08 12.30
N HIS A 100 5.95 -12.10 12.06
CA HIS A 100 6.08 -12.95 10.90
C HIS A 100 5.40 -12.31 9.69
N LEU A 101 6.06 -12.37 8.52
CA LEU A 101 5.50 -11.91 7.27
C LEU A 101 4.41 -12.86 6.78
N PHE A 102 3.33 -12.29 6.23
CA PHE A 102 2.23 -13.03 5.64
C PHE A 102 2.50 -13.22 4.15
N ARG A 103 3.12 -14.36 3.79
CA ARG A 103 3.44 -14.69 2.40
C ARG A 103 2.27 -15.28 1.61
N GLU A 104 1.37 -15.96 2.31
CA GLU A 104 0.21 -16.62 1.74
C GLU A 104 -1.03 -16.14 2.48
N LEU A 105 -2.08 -15.84 1.72
CA LEU A 105 -3.33 -15.30 2.23
C LEU A 105 -4.50 -16.18 1.75
N VAL A 106 -5.14 -16.88 2.69
CA VAL A 106 -6.33 -17.69 2.43
C VAL A 106 -7.50 -17.04 3.14
N LEU A 107 -8.49 -16.57 2.38
CA LEU A 107 -9.65 -15.85 2.91
C LEU A 107 -10.93 -16.64 2.71
N VAL A 108 -11.64 -16.90 3.80
CA VAL A 108 -13.00 -17.47 3.77
C VAL A 108 -14.00 -16.32 3.88
N LEU A 109 -14.52 -15.87 2.74
CA LEU A 109 -15.38 -14.68 2.68
C LEU A 109 -16.79 -15.01 2.18
N GLY A 110 -17.78 -14.37 2.80
CA GLY A 110 -19.18 -14.48 2.38
C GLY A 110 -19.49 -13.79 1.05
N ARG A 111 -20.70 -14.05 0.52
CA ARG A 111 -21.19 -13.38 -0.69
C ARG A 111 -21.30 -11.86 -0.45
N ARG A 112 -20.87 -11.05 -1.43
CA ARG A 112 -20.86 -9.57 -1.37
C ARG A 112 -19.96 -8.96 -0.29
N SER A 113 -18.96 -9.70 0.18
CA SER A 113 -17.94 -9.19 1.11
C SER A 113 -16.96 -8.16 0.51
N GLY A 114 -17.09 -7.83 -0.78
CA GLY A 114 -16.13 -7.00 -1.50
C GLY A 114 -14.82 -7.72 -1.85
N LYS A 115 -14.85 -9.06 -2.02
CA LYS A 115 -13.65 -9.82 -2.40
C LYS A 115 -13.05 -9.38 -3.76
N ASP A 116 -13.90 -9.12 -4.76
CA ASP A 116 -13.45 -8.72 -6.11
C ASP A 116 -12.85 -7.31 -6.08
N PHE A 117 -13.47 -6.43 -5.28
CA PHE A 117 -12.94 -5.13 -4.93
C PHE A 117 -11.55 -5.22 -4.29
N MET A 118 -11.38 -6.03 -3.24
CA MET A 118 -10.08 -6.22 -2.57
C MET A 118 -9.00 -6.74 -3.51
N VAL A 119 -9.29 -7.76 -4.32
CA VAL A 119 -8.36 -8.31 -5.30
C VAL A 119 -7.94 -7.23 -6.30
N SER A 120 -8.86 -6.36 -6.72
CA SER A 120 -8.52 -5.27 -7.64
C SER A 120 -7.59 -4.23 -7.01
N LEU A 121 -7.75 -3.92 -5.72
CA LEU A 121 -6.85 -3.01 -5.00
C LEU A 121 -5.44 -3.61 -4.91
N MET A 122 -5.34 -4.87 -4.50
CA MET A 122 -4.07 -5.58 -4.38
C MET A 122 -3.35 -5.67 -5.73
N ALA A 123 -4.06 -6.03 -6.80
CA ALA A 123 -3.46 -6.12 -8.14
C ALA A 123 -2.88 -4.78 -8.60
N LEU A 124 -3.62 -3.67 -8.44
CA LEU A 124 -3.15 -2.35 -8.82
C LEU A 124 -2.02 -1.84 -7.94
N TYR A 125 -2.03 -2.19 -6.65
CA TYR A 125 -0.94 -1.86 -5.74
C TYR A 125 0.35 -2.56 -6.13
N GLU A 126 0.30 -3.85 -6.49
CA GLU A 126 1.47 -4.56 -6.99
C GLU A 126 1.98 -3.95 -8.31
N VAL A 127 1.09 -3.53 -9.21
CA VAL A 127 1.50 -2.81 -10.43
C VAL A 127 2.26 -1.55 -10.08
N MET A 128 1.71 -0.69 -9.21
CA MET A 128 2.36 0.55 -8.81
C MET A 128 3.72 0.28 -8.16
N ARG A 129 3.82 -0.70 -7.25
CA ARG A 129 5.10 -1.08 -6.64
C ARG A 129 6.14 -1.54 -7.65
N LEU A 130 5.73 -2.24 -8.71
CA LEU A 130 6.65 -2.63 -9.79
C LEU A 130 7.13 -1.41 -10.59
N LEU A 131 6.26 -0.42 -10.83
CA LEU A 131 6.61 0.82 -11.51
C LEU A 131 7.54 1.69 -10.65
N GLU A 132 7.30 1.73 -9.34
CA GLU A 132 8.04 2.54 -8.37
C GLU A 132 9.22 1.82 -7.71
N ILE A 133 9.64 0.67 -8.22
CA ILE A 133 10.74 -0.09 -7.61
C ILE A 133 12.01 0.78 -7.55
N PRO A 134 12.72 0.82 -6.40
CA PRO A 134 13.94 1.59 -6.27
C PRO A 134 14.98 1.22 -7.33
N GLY A 135 15.44 2.22 -8.07
CA GLY A 135 16.42 2.04 -9.14
C GLY A 135 15.81 1.65 -10.49
N GLY A 136 14.48 1.66 -10.62
CA GLY A 136 13.75 1.63 -11.90
C GLY A 136 13.81 0.31 -12.68
N SER A 137 14.40 -0.75 -12.12
CA SER A 137 14.47 -2.06 -12.78
C SER A 137 13.97 -3.17 -11.84
N PRO A 138 12.74 -3.65 -12.05
CA PRO A 138 12.21 -4.82 -11.34
C PRO A 138 13.11 -6.06 -11.49
N PHE A 139 13.76 -6.25 -12.64
CA PHE A 139 14.64 -7.38 -12.88
C PHE A 139 15.85 -7.38 -11.94
N LYS A 140 16.51 -6.23 -11.80
CA LYS A 140 17.65 -6.06 -10.90
C LYS A 140 17.20 -6.18 -9.44
N TYR A 141 16.06 -5.59 -9.10
CA TYR A 141 15.51 -5.61 -7.75
C TYR A 141 15.21 -7.05 -7.28
N TYR A 142 14.48 -7.82 -8.09
CA TYR A 142 14.13 -9.21 -7.78
C TYR A 142 15.23 -10.23 -8.13
N LYS A 143 16.36 -9.78 -8.70
CA LYS A 143 17.47 -10.63 -9.14
C LYS A 143 17.03 -11.72 -10.12
N ILE A 144 16.12 -11.36 -11.03
CA ILE A 144 15.65 -12.23 -12.11
C ILE A 144 16.33 -11.83 -13.42
N ALA A 145 16.48 -12.78 -14.34
CA ALA A 145 17.09 -12.51 -15.63
C ALA A 145 16.30 -11.46 -16.42
N GLU A 146 17.01 -10.50 -17.03
CA GLU A 146 16.39 -9.49 -17.89
C GLU A 146 15.67 -10.15 -19.06
N GLY A 147 14.46 -9.64 -19.38
CA GLY A 147 13.63 -10.16 -20.46
C GLY A 147 12.60 -11.23 -20.06
N ASN A 148 12.67 -11.78 -18.84
CA ASN A 148 11.61 -12.69 -18.34
C ASN A 148 10.39 -11.89 -17.87
N PRO A 149 9.22 -11.99 -18.49
CA PRO A 149 8.07 -11.19 -18.08
C PRO A 149 7.67 -11.44 -16.62
N ILE A 150 7.40 -10.35 -15.89
CA ILE A 150 6.80 -10.39 -14.55
C ILE A 150 5.29 -10.33 -14.72
N PHE A 151 4.57 -11.27 -14.10
CA PHE A 151 3.12 -11.35 -14.18
C PHE A 151 2.48 -11.09 -12.82
N ILE A 152 1.45 -10.25 -12.81
CA ILE A 152 0.47 -10.18 -11.73
C ILE A 152 -0.76 -10.94 -12.23
N LEU A 153 -0.95 -12.15 -11.73
CA LEU A 153 -2.00 -13.05 -12.21
C LEU A 153 -3.23 -12.98 -11.30
N THR A 154 -4.38 -12.66 -11.88
CA THR A 154 -5.68 -12.83 -11.23
C THR A 154 -6.43 -13.99 -11.87
N VAL A 155 -6.87 -14.95 -11.04
CA VAL A 155 -7.53 -16.18 -11.51
C VAL A 155 -8.94 -16.24 -10.91
N ALA A 156 -9.91 -16.63 -11.73
CA ALA A 156 -11.29 -16.85 -11.31
C ALA A 156 -11.78 -18.22 -11.78
N THR A 157 -12.88 -18.70 -11.19
CA THR A 157 -13.42 -20.05 -11.48
C THR A 157 -14.11 -20.15 -12.83
N SER A 158 -14.46 -19.02 -13.46
CA SER A 158 -15.05 -18.96 -14.79
C SER A 158 -14.58 -17.73 -15.57
N SER A 159 -14.72 -17.78 -16.90
CA SER A 159 -14.41 -16.66 -17.78
C SER A 159 -15.23 -15.41 -17.46
N ASP A 160 -16.52 -15.57 -17.13
CA ASP A 160 -17.40 -14.45 -16.80
C ASP A 160 -16.96 -13.75 -15.50
N GLN A 161 -16.56 -14.53 -14.48
CA GLN A 161 -16.04 -13.97 -13.24
C GLN A 161 -14.70 -13.26 -13.46
N ALA A 162 -13.83 -13.82 -14.30
CA ALA A 162 -12.58 -13.17 -14.69
C ALA A 162 -12.85 -11.84 -15.41
N GLY A 163 -13.86 -11.81 -16.29
CA GLY A 163 -14.30 -10.60 -16.99
C GLY A 163 -14.75 -9.49 -16.03
N ILE A 164 -15.55 -9.83 -15.02
CA ILE A 164 -15.99 -8.89 -13.98
C ILE A 164 -14.79 -8.28 -13.24
N LEU A 165 -13.88 -9.13 -12.77
CA LEU A 165 -12.68 -8.68 -12.06
C LEU A 165 -11.77 -7.81 -12.94
N PHE A 166 -11.59 -8.19 -14.21
CA PHE A 166 -10.82 -7.39 -15.17
C PHE A 166 -11.45 -6.01 -15.40
N THR A 167 -12.77 -5.94 -15.60
CA THR A 167 -13.48 -4.66 -15.73
C THR A 167 -13.29 -3.80 -14.48
N GLU A 168 -13.35 -4.42 -13.30
CA GLU A 168 -13.17 -3.71 -12.03
C GLU A 168 -11.76 -3.12 -11.88
N ILE A 169 -10.71 -3.89 -12.20
CA ILE A 169 -9.32 -3.41 -12.23
C ILE A 169 -9.16 -2.28 -13.27
N LYS A 170 -9.61 -2.52 -14.50
CA LYS A 170 -9.48 -1.57 -15.61
C LYS A 170 -10.16 -0.24 -15.28
N THR A 171 -11.37 -0.30 -14.74
CA THR A 171 -12.13 0.91 -14.38
C THR A 171 -11.37 1.73 -13.36
N LYS A 172 -10.92 1.11 -12.26
CA LYS A 172 -10.14 1.80 -11.22
C LYS A 172 -8.87 2.42 -11.80
N MET A 173 -8.10 1.65 -12.57
CA MET A 173 -6.88 2.11 -13.24
C MET A 173 -7.15 3.35 -14.10
N THR A 174 -8.10 3.29 -15.03
CA THR A 174 -8.39 4.43 -15.94
C THR A 174 -8.96 5.66 -15.23
N SER A 175 -9.55 5.49 -14.06
CA SER A 175 -10.15 6.57 -13.28
C SER A 175 -9.20 7.22 -12.28
N SER A 176 -8.11 6.55 -11.91
CA SER A 176 -7.18 7.03 -10.90
C SER A 176 -6.31 8.16 -11.45
N GLU A 177 -5.78 9.01 -10.59
CA GLU A 177 -4.85 10.08 -11.02
C GLU A 177 -3.50 9.48 -11.41
N TYR A 178 -2.97 8.58 -10.57
CA TYR A 178 -1.67 7.94 -10.78
C TYR A 178 -1.50 7.17 -12.11
N PHE A 179 -2.51 6.45 -12.59
CA PHE A 179 -2.40 5.60 -13.79
C PHE A 179 -2.84 6.29 -15.10
N ARG A 180 -3.13 7.60 -15.08
CA ARG A 180 -3.59 8.33 -16.28
C ARG A 180 -2.45 8.75 -17.21
N ASP A 181 -1.23 8.82 -16.70
CA ASP A 181 -0.03 9.21 -17.44
C ASP A 181 0.75 7.97 -17.96
#